data_AF-A0A8H9IA43-F1
#
_entry.id   AF-A0A8H9IA43-F1
#
_cell.length_a   1.000
_cell.length_b   1.000
_cell.length_c   1.000
_cell.angle_alpha   90.00
_cell.angle_beta   90.00
_cell.angle_gamma   90.00
#
_symmetry.space_group_name_H-M   'P 1'
#
loop_
_entity.id
_entity.type
_entity.pdbx_description
1 polymer ?
#
loop_
_entity_poly.entity_id
_entity_poly.type
_entity_poly.pdbx_seq_one_letter_code
_entity_poly.pdbx_strand_id
1 'polypeptide(L)'
;MSHDIREIMWKAMADSPIVMLGLTDSNEHREPMHAQLDKDANSAFWFYTTKTNRNAAGGKAMAQFASKDHKVFACIAGTLVEETDPDIIDKYWSKHVSAWFKDGRKDATLKMLRFDLDEAEIWEADADFSAKVSVTFGGKVKPEEMGEHDKVNL
;
A
#
# COMPACT_ATOMS: atom_id res chain seq x y z
N MET A 1 17.94 5.04 18.25
CA MET A 1 17.66 4.55 16.89
C MET A 1 16.73 5.58 16.28
N SER A 2 17.04 6.14 15.12
CA SER A 2 16.11 7.09 14.50
C SER A 2 14.79 6.36 14.28
N HIS A 3 13.71 6.99 14.69
CA HIS A 3 12.37 6.50 14.45
C HIS A 3 12.06 6.76 12.97
N ASP A 4 12.45 5.83 12.10
CA ASP A 4 12.22 5.97 10.67
C ASP A 4 10.80 5.51 10.34
N ILE A 5 9.90 6.48 10.19
CA ILE A 5 8.50 6.27 9.85
C ILE A 5 8.31 5.48 8.54
N ARG A 6 9.31 5.52 7.63
CA ARG A 6 9.35 4.67 6.43
C ARG A 6 9.47 3.20 6.80
N GLU A 7 10.39 2.84 7.70
CA GLU A 7 10.57 1.46 8.15
C GLU A 7 9.30 0.94 8.84
N ILE A 8 8.62 1.79 9.61
CA ILE A 8 7.35 1.48 10.28
C ILE A 8 6.26 1.15 9.26
N MET A 9 6.11 1.98 8.21
CA MET A 9 5.17 1.72 7.12
C MET A 9 5.45 0.37 6.45
N TRP A 10 6.70 0.11 6.03
CA TRP A 10 7.04 -1.13 5.34
C TRP A 10 6.80 -2.37 6.19
N LYS A 11 7.12 -2.29 7.49
CA LYS A 11 6.82 -3.36 8.44
C LYS A 11 5.32 -3.60 8.59
N ALA A 12 4.54 -2.55 8.75
CA ALA A 12 3.08 -2.66 8.86
C ALA A 12 2.44 -3.23 7.58
N MET A 13 2.93 -2.82 6.41
CA MET A 13 2.49 -3.37 5.12
C MET A 13 2.88 -4.85 4.97
N ALA A 14 4.08 -5.27 5.42
CA ALA A 14 4.48 -6.67 5.37
C ALA A 14 3.56 -7.59 6.21
N ASP A 15 3.03 -7.09 7.33
CA ASP A 15 2.07 -7.82 8.17
C ASP A 15 0.66 -7.92 7.54
N SER A 16 0.31 -6.97 6.65
CA SER A 16 -0.98 -6.91 5.97
C SER A 16 -0.89 -6.16 4.64
N PRO A 17 -0.43 -6.81 3.56
CA PRO A 17 -0.09 -6.12 2.32
C PRO A 17 -1.34 -5.88 1.45
N ILE A 18 -2.35 -5.22 2.01
CA ILE A 18 -3.59 -4.85 1.33
C ILE A 18 -3.68 -3.34 1.33
N VAL A 19 -3.84 -2.76 0.14
CA VAL A 19 -3.98 -1.31 -0.06
C VAL A 19 -5.20 -1.02 -0.92
N MET A 20 -5.82 0.14 -0.73
CA MET A 20 -6.83 0.66 -1.64
C MET A 20 -6.13 1.39 -2.78
N LEU A 21 -6.14 0.81 -3.98
CA LEU A 21 -5.44 1.31 -5.16
C LEU A 21 -6.38 1.99 -6.16
N GLY A 22 -5.95 3.07 -6.78
CA GLY A 22 -6.59 3.57 -7.99
C GLY A 22 -5.79 4.61 -8.77
N LEU A 23 -6.15 4.81 -10.03
CA LEU A 23 -5.58 5.85 -10.91
C LEU A 23 -6.04 7.26 -10.49
N THR A 24 -5.14 8.25 -10.47
CA THR A 24 -5.44 9.60 -9.96
C THR A 24 -6.25 10.46 -10.92
N ASP A 25 -6.18 10.18 -12.22
CA ASP A 25 -6.93 10.86 -13.28
C ASP A 25 -8.36 10.32 -13.46
N SER A 26 -8.76 9.37 -12.62
CA SER A 26 -10.08 8.74 -12.64
C SER A 26 -10.91 9.08 -11.40
N ASN A 27 -12.20 9.31 -11.61
CA ASN A 27 -13.21 9.46 -10.55
C ASN A 27 -13.75 8.11 -10.05
N GLU A 28 -13.22 6.99 -10.54
CA GLU A 28 -13.59 5.67 -10.09
C GLU A 28 -13.19 5.42 -8.63
N HIS A 29 -13.90 4.49 -7.99
CA HIS A 29 -13.54 4.03 -6.66
C HIS A 29 -12.20 3.30 -6.67
N ARG A 30 -11.52 3.39 -5.53
CA ARG A 30 -10.24 2.74 -5.26
C ARG A 30 -10.59 1.38 -4.70
N GLU A 31 -9.89 0.35 -5.10
CA GLU A 31 -10.24 -1.02 -4.79
C GLU A 31 -9.15 -1.71 -3.96
N PRO A 32 -9.51 -2.63 -3.07
CA PRO A 32 -8.53 -3.36 -2.28
C PRO A 32 -7.71 -4.28 -3.20
N MET A 33 -6.40 -4.12 -3.16
CA MET A 33 -5.43 -4.89 -3.94
C MET A 33 -4.36 -5.46 -3.01
N HIS A 34 -3.94 -6.69 -3.27
CA HIS A 34 -2.89 -7.35 -2.49
C HIS A 34 -1.52 -7.07 -3.11
N ALA A 35 -0.70 -6.29 -2.42
CA ALA A 35 0.64 -5.91 -2.88
C ALA A 35 1.63 -7.06 -2.67
N GLN A 36 2.43 -7.36 -3.69
CA GLN A 36 3.61 -8.21 -3.58
C GLN A 36 4.79 -7.31 -3.19
N LEU A 37 5.18 -7.37 -1.92
CA LEU A 37 6.25 -6.55 -1.37
C LEU A 37 7.59 -7.27 -1.49
N ASP A 38 8.63 -6.49 -1.74
CA ASP A 38 10.00 -7.00 -1.77
C ASP A 38 10.95 -5.94 -1.23
N LYS A 39 11.72 -6.33 -0.21
CA LYS A 39 12.71 -5.47 0.45
C LYS A 39 13.85 -5.05 -0.50
N ASP A 40 14.11 -5.84 -1.55
CA ASP A 40 15.20 -5.63 -2.48
C ASP A 40 14.74 -4.87 -3.75
N ALA A 41 13.44 -4.53 -3.84
CA ALA A 41 12.83 -3.91 -5.02
C ALA A 41 13.12 -2.41 -5.19
N ASN A 42 13.74 -1.76 -4.20
CA ASN A 42 14.05 -0.32 -4.22
C ASN A 42 12.86 0.52 -4.74
N SER A 43 11.84 0.66 -3.89
CA SER A 43 10.72 1.59 -4.14
C SER A 43 9.75 1.14 -5.22
N ALA A 44 9.49 -0.17 -5.28
CA ALA A 44 8.40 -0.74 -6.06
C ALA A 44 7.70 -1.87 -5.31
N PHE A 45 6.42 -2.06 -5.61
CA PHE A 45 5.71 -3.31 -5.31
C PHE A 45 4.75 -3.66 -6.44
N TRP A 46 4.24 -4.89 -6.46
CA TRP A 46 3.48 -5.41 -7.59
C TRP A 46 2.08 -5.88 -7.23
N PHE A 47 1.23 -5.98 -8.24
CA PHE A 47 -0.12 -6.51 -8.13
C PHE A 47 -0.40 -7.49 -9.27
N TYR A 48 -0.89 -8.68 -8.94
CA TYR A 48 -1.58 -9.50 -9.92
C TYR A 48 -2.99 -8.96 -10.14
N THR A 49 -3.41 -8.89 -11.39
CA THR A 49 -4.73 -8.40 -11.78
C THR A 49 -5.14 -9.01 -13.13
N THR A 50 -6.26 -8.54 -13.69
CA THR A 50 -6.70 -8.90 -15.04
C THR A 50 -6.60 -7.72 -15.99
N LYS A 51 -6.52 -7.99 -17.29
CA LYS A 51 -6.54 -6.98 -18.36
C LYS A 51 -7.80 -6.12 -18.39
N THR A 52 -8.89 -6.56 -17.75
CA THR A 52 -10.16 -5.84 -17.67
C THR A 52 -10.32 -5.04 -16.37
N ASN A 53 -9.34 -5.10 -15.47
CA ASN A 53 -9.37 -4.35 -14.23
C ASN A 53 -9.27 -2.84 -14.51
N ARG A 54 -9.95 -2.01 -13.71
CA ARG A 54 -9.98 -0.55 -13.85
C ARG A 54 -8.59 0.11 -13.75
N ASN A 55 -7.66 -0.54 -13.05
CA ASN A 55 -6.27 -0.09 -12.87
C ASN A 55 -5.33 -0.62 -13.97
N ALA A 56 -5.80 -1.53 -14.85
CA ALA A 56 -4.98 -2.20 -15.85
C ALA A 56 -4.42 -1.26 -16.93
N ALA A 57 -5.00 -0.06 -17.10
CA ALA A 57 -4.50 0.95 -18.01
C ALA A 57 -3.14 1.51 -17.56
N GLY A 58 -2.82 1.44 -16.26
CA GLY A 58 -1.65 2.10 -15.69
C GLY A 58 -1.78 3.62 -15.67
N GLY A 59 -0.69 4.30 -15.32
CA GLY A 59 -0.64 5.76 -15.16
C GLY A 59 -0.42 6.19 -13.72
N LYS A 60 -0.55 7.50 -13.46
CA LYS A 60 -0.40 8.05 -12.10
C LYS A 60 -1.48 7.47 -11.20
N ALA A 61 -1.08 6.99 -10.04
CA ALA A 61 -1.95 6.27 -9.13
C ALA A 61 -1.60 6.59 -7.67
N MET A 62 -2.55 6.27 -6.79
CA MET A 62 -2.35 6.33 -5.35
C MET A 62 -2.78 5.01 -4.71
N ALA A 63 -2.01 4.59 -3.72
CA ALA A 63 -2.32 3.47 -2.84
C ALA A 63 -2.53 3.98 -1.42
N GLN A 64 -3.69 3.67 -0.84
CA GLN A 64 -4.03 4.03 0.54
C GLN A 64 -3.92 2.79 1.43
N PHE A 65 -3.13 2.89 2.49
CA PHE A 65 -2.87 1.82 3.43
C PHE A 65 -3.37 2.19 4.83
N ALA A 66 -3.93 1.21 5.52
CA ALA A 66 -4.21 1.25 6.95
C ALA A 66 -3.78 -0.09 7.56
N SER A 67 -2.98 -0.05 8.62
CA SER A 67 -2.57 -1.25 9.35
C SER A 67 -3.76 -1.91 10.04
N LYS A 68 -3.69 -3.23 10.27
CA LYS A 68 -4.76 -4.00 10.92
C LYS A 68 -5.16 -3.47 12.30
N ASP A 69 -4.20 -2.89 13.02
CA ASP A 69 -4.38 -2.30 14.35
C ASP A 69 -4.66 -0.80 14.32
N HIS A 70 -4.79 -0.20 13.12
CA HIS A 70 -5.07 1.21 12.91
C HIS A 70 -4.03 2.15 13.55
N LYS A 71 -2.79 1.70 13.65
CA LYS A 71 -1.66 2.50 14.15
C LYS A 71 -0.85 3.14 13.04
N VAL A 72 -0.89 2.61 11.82
CA VAL A 72 -0.13 3.16 10.70
C VAL A 72 -1.06 3.38 9.53
N PHE A 73 -1.05 4.59 8.99
CA PHE A 73 -1.74 4.97 7.78
C PHE A 73 -0.74 5.52 6.78
N ALA A 74 -0.91 5.21 5.50
CA ALA A 74 -0.07 5.79 4.46
C ALA A 74 -0.86 6.12 3.21
N CYS A 75 -0.57 7.28 2.63
CA CYS A 75 -1.00 7.66 1.29
C CYS A 75 0.23 7.67 0.39
N ILE A 76 0.31 6.68 -0.50
CA ILE A 76 1.48 6.41 -1.33
C ILE A 76 1.17 6.84 -2.76
N ALA A 77 1.91 7.83 -3.26
CA ALA A 77 1.83 8.28 -4.64
C ALA A 77 2.85 7.55 -5.50
N GLY A 78 2.51 7.30 -6.76
CA GLY A 78 3.39 6.62 -7.69
C GLY A 78 2.82 6.49 -9.09
N THR A 79 3.40 5.57 -9.85
CA THR A 79 3.01 5.27 -11.23
C THR A 79 2.81 3.78 -11.42
N LEU A 80 1.61 3.38 -11.87
CA LEU A 80 1.35 2.01 -12.28
C LEU A 80 1.83 1.81 -13.72
N VAL A 81 2.67 0.80 -13.90
CA VAL A 81 3.13 0.34 -15.21
C VAL A 81 2.88 -1.15 -15.33
N GLU A 82 2.78 -1.64 -16.57
CA GLU A 82 2.71 -3.09 -16.79
C GLU A 82 4.06 -3.73 -16.47
N GLU A 83 4.03 -4.78 -15.66
CA GLU A 83 5.18 -5.65 -15.45
C GLU A 83 5.18 -6.75 -16.52
N THR A 84 6.27 -6.81 -17.28
CA THR A 84 6.44 -7.76 -18.39
C THR A 84 7.59 -8.72 -18.16
N ASP A 85 8.40 -8.52 -17.12
CA ASP A 85 9.50 -9.42 -16.78
C ASP A 85 8.94 -10.77 -16.29
N PRO A 86 9.15 -11.86 -17.04
CA PRO A 86 8.65 -13.18 -16.65
C PRO A 86 9.26 -13.67 -15.34
N ASP A 87 10.50 -13.29 -15.01
CA ASP A 87 11.15 -13.71 -13.78
C ASP A 87 10.49 -13.08 -12.56
N ILE A 88 10.06 -11.82 -12.67
CA ILE A 88 9.30 -11.12 -11.62
C ILE A 88 7.87 -11.68 -11.51
N ILE A 89 7.21 -11.93 -12.64
CA ILE A 89 5.88 -12.55 -12.68
C ILE A 89 5.91 -13.95 -12.06
N ASP A 90 6.98 -14.71 -12.24
CA ASP A 90 7.11 -16.04 -11.65
C ASP A 90 7.55 -16.01 -10.18
N LYS A 91 8.36 -15.03 -9.79
CA LYS A 91 8.91 -14.88 -8.42
C LYS A 91 7.82 -14.82 -7.36
N TYR A 92 6.75 -14.07 -7.60
CA TYR A 92 5.66 -13.90 -6.63
C TYR A 92 4.47 -14.85 -6.86
N TRP A 93 4.60 -15.79 -7.80
CA TRP A 93 3.51 -16.71 -8.11
C TRP A 93 3.30 -17.72 -6.98
N SER A 94 2.06 -17.82 -6.49
CA SER A 94 1.71 -18.72 -5.39
C SER A 94 0.41 -19.47 -5.65
N LYS A 95 0.12 -20.49 -4.82
CA LYS A 95 -1.17 -21.22 -4.88
C LYS A 95 -2.36 -20.28 -4.66
N HIS A 96 -2.21 -19.27 -3.80
CA HIS A 96 -3.25 -18.29 -3.54
C HIS A 96 -3.52 -17.43 -4.76
N VAL A 97 -2.47 -16.94 -5.43
CA VAL A 97 -2.60 -16.19 -6.69
C VAL A 97 -3.23 -17.06 -7.77
N SER A 98 -2.74 -18.29 -7.95
CA SER A 98 -3.25 -19.21 -8.96
C SER A 98 -4.73 -19.54 -8.82
N ALA A 99 -5.31 -19.44 -7.62
CA ALA A 99 -6.75 -19.70 -7.41
C ALA A 99 -7.66 -18.67 -8.08
N TRP A 100 -7.14 -17.48 -8.41
CA TRP A 100 -7.88 -16.41 -9.08
C TRP A 100 -7.87 -16.51 -10.61
N PHE A 101 -7.02 -17.37 -11.19
CA PHE A 101 -6.83 -17.49 -12.64
C PHE A 101 -7.20 -18.91 -13.09
N LYS A 102 -8.21 -19.03 -13.95
CA LYS A 102 -8.80 -20.33 -14.35
C LYS A 102 -7.75 -21.24 -14.99
N ASP A 103 -6.92 -20.67 -15.86
CA ASP A 103 -5.87 -21.38 -16.58
C ASP A 103 -4.48 -21.13 -15.95
N GLY A 104 -4.46 -20.65 -14.70
CA GLY A 104 -3.24 -20.32 -13.96
C GLY A 104 -2.37 -19.33 -14.71
N ARG A 105 -1.07 -19.65 -14.87
CA ARG A 105 -0.09 -18.82 -15.59
C ARG A 105 -0.43 -18.58 -17.05
N LYS A 106 -1.23 -19.45 -17.68
CA LYS A 106 -1.60 -19.35 -19.10
C LYS A 106 -2.92 -18.61 -19.30
N ASP A 107 -3.52 -18.11 -18.23
CA ASP A 107 -4.76 -17.36 -18.31
C ASP A 107 -4.56 -16.10 -19.17
N ALA A 108 -5.33 -16.00 -20.26
CA ALA A 108 -5.18 -14.91 -21.22
C ALA A 108 -5.53 -13.53 -20.62
N THR A 109 -6.23 -13.51 -19.48
CA THR A 109 -6.60 -12.29 -18.76
C THR A 109 -5.54 -11.84 -17.77
N LEU A 110 -4.59 -12.70 -17.40
CA LEU A 110 -3.53 -12.39 -16.42
C LEU A 110 -2.76 -11.14 -16.86
N LYS A 111 -2.60 -10.23 -15.91
CA LYS A 111 -1.75 -9.05 -16.01
C LYS A 111 -1.07 -8.83 -14.68
N MET A 112 0.15 -8.32 -14.71
CA MET A 112 0.84 -7.84 -13.52
C MET A 112 1.12 -6.36 -13.67
N LEU A 113 0.88 -5.60 -12.61
CA LEU A 113 1.22 -4.19 -12.53
C LEU A 113 2.36 -4.02 -11.54
N ARG A 114 3.35 -3.21 -11.92
CA ARG A 114 4.35 -2.67 -11.01
C ARG A 114 3.92 -1.26 -10.62
N PHE A 115 3.98 -0.95 -9.33
CA PHE A 115 3.76 0.39 -8.82
C PHE A 115 5.11 0.98 -8.42
N ASP A 116 5.59 1.90 -9.24
CA ASP A 116 6.81 2.67 -8.98
C ASP A 116 6.46 3.77 -7.99
N LEU A 117 7.04 3.73 -6.80
CA LEU A 117 6.70 4.62 -5.70
C LEU A 117 7.47 5.93 -5.85
N ASP A 118 6.76 7.06 -5.76
CA ASP A 118 7.36 8.39 -5.83
C ASP A 118 7.58 8.93 -4.39
N GLU A 119 6.49 9.03 -3.63
CA GLU A 119 6.48 9.57 -2.26
C GLU A 119 5.36 8.94 -1.45
N ALA A 120 5.47 9.00 -0.12
CA ALA A 120 4.38 8.66 0.78
C ALA A 120 4.22 9.69 1.89
N GLU A 121 2.98 9.98 2.20
CA GLU A 121 2.59 10.68 3.41
C GLU A 121 2.16 9.62 4.43
N ILE A 122 2.82 9.57 5.59
CA ILE A 122 2.69 8.47 6.56
C ILE A 122 2.31 9.06 7.92
N TRP A 123 1.30 8.46 8.56
CA TRP A 123 0.87 8.78 9.92
C TRP A 123 1.06 7.56 10.80
N GLU A 124 1.78 7.73 11.91
CA GLU A 124 1.75 6.81 13.03
C GLU A 124 0.81 7.36 14.11
N ALA A 125 -0.34 6.72 14.25
CA ALA A 125 -1.26 7.01 15.33
C ALA A 125 -0.69 6.45 16.64
N ASP A 126 -0.54 7.33 17.62
CA ASP A 126 -0.10 6.92 18.94
C ASP A 126 -1.14 5.94 19.54
N ALA A 127 -0.67 4.81 20.07
CA ALA A 127 -1.52 3.80 20.71
C ALA A 127 -2.30 4.39 21.91
N ASP A 128 -1.84 5.53 22.43
CA ASP A 128 -2.44 6.28 23.52
C ASP A 128 -3.56 7.26 23.12
N PHE A 129 -4.10 7.18 21.90
CA PHE A 129 -5.34 7.91 21.55
C PHE A 129 -6.49 7.62 22.55
N SER A 130 -6.43 6.48 23.25
CA SER A 130 -7.32 6.14 24.37
C SER A 130 -6.81 6.54 25.76
N ALA A 131 -5.50 6.69 25.97
CA ALA A 131 -4.91 6.88 27.30
C ALA A 131 -4.61 8.35 27.66
N LYS A 132 -4.41 9.23 26.68
CA LYS A 132 -4.15 10.67 26.91
C LYS A 132 -5.35 11.59 26.73
N VAL A 133 -6.52 11.03 26.45
CA VAL A 133 -7.79 11.76 26.56
C VAL A 133 -8.15 11.84 28.05
N SER A 134 -7.45 12.70 28.78
CA SER A 134 -7.92 13.24 30.06
C SER A 134 -9.09 14.20 29.78
N VAL A 135 -10.19 13.66 29.23
CA VAL A 135 -11.49 14.35 29.21
C VAL A 135 -12.19 14.20 30.55
N THR A 136 -11.55 13.58 31.55
CA THR A 136 -12.06 13.49 32.91
C THR A 136 -12.10 14.86 33.62
N PHE A 137 -11.40 15.90 33.15
CA PHE A 137 -11.41 17.23 33.79
C PHE A 137 -11.23 18.43 32.82
N GLY A 138 -11.96 18.46 31.70
CA GLY A 138 -12.07 19.68 30.87
C GLY A 138 -10.77 20.20 30.21
N GLY A 139 -9.75 19.35 30.08
CA GLY A 139 -8.49 19.69 29.38
C GLY A 139 -8.63 19.67 27.85
N LYS A 140 -7.90 20.55 27.16
CA LYS A 140 -7.77 20.55 25.69
C LYS A 140 -6.65 19.58 25.28
N VAL A 141 -6.90 18.76 24.26
CA VAL A 141 -5.89 17.89 23.63
C VAL A 141 -4.84 18.77 22.94
N LYS A 142 -3.54 18.45 23.13
CA LYS A 142 -2.44 19.12 22.44
C LYS A 142 -2.16 18.41 21.10
N PRO A 143 -2.05 19.14 19.97
CA PRO A 143 -1.84 18.52 18.66
C PRO A 143 -0.57 17.66 18.54
N GLU A 144 0.48 18.02 19.29
CA GLU A 144 1.77 17.32 19.33
C GLU A 144 1.69 15.94 19.99
N GLU A 145 0.59 15.61 20.69
CA GLU A 145 0.37 14.32 21.36
C GLU A 145 -0.52 13.37 20.54
N MET A 146 -0.86 13.72 19.29
CA MET A 146 -1.82 12.96 18.47
C MET A 146 -1.17 11.92 17.53
N GLY A 147 0.16 11.81 17.52
CA GLY A 147 0.93 10.91 16.66
C GLY A 147 2.01 11.64 15.86
N GLU A 148 2.86 10.87 15.18
CA GLU A 148 3.89 11.39 14.27
C GLU A 148 3.40 11.31 12.82
N HIS A 149 3.83 12.28 12.01
CA HIS A 149 3.47 12.37 10.60
C HIS A 149 4.63 12.96 9.80
N ASP A 150 4.97 12.32 8.68
CA ASP A 150 5.98 12.84 7.76
C ASP A 150 5.69 12.46 6.30
N LYS A 151 6.27 13.26 5.40
CA LYS A 151 6.25 13.02 3.96
C LYS A 151 7.64 12.57 3.51
N VAL A 152 7.73 11.33 3.03
CA VAL A 152 8.99 10.68 2.66
C VAL A 152 9.07 10.39 1.16
N ASN A 153 10.26 10.55 0.59
CA ASN A 153 10.55 10.00 -0.73
C ASN A 153 10.79 8.49 -0.58
N LEU A 154 10.21 7.71 -1.47
CA LEU A 154 10.32 6.26 -1.42
C LEU A 154 11.45 5.78 -2.31
#